data_AF-A0A829H9Z8-F1
#
_entry.id   AF-A0A829H9Z8-F1
#
_cell.length_a   1.000
_cell.length_b   1.000
_cell.length_c   1.000
_cell.angle_alpha   90.00
_cell.angle_beta   90.00
_cell.angle_gamma   90.00
#
_symmetry.space_group_name_H-M   'P 1'
#
loop_
_entity.id
_entity.type
_entity.pdbx_description
1 polymer ?
#
loop_
_entity_poly.entity_id
_entity_poly.type
_entity_poly.pdbx_seq_one_letter_code
_entity_poly.pdbx_strand_id
1 'polypeptide(L)' 'AQRLEIARALLRHRPFLLADEATSALDEHLSDQLHTHLLKSPGTLIEVAHHISETWQKQYDQVIRLDELASQQ' A
#
# COMPACT_ATOMS: atom_id res chain seq x y z
N ALA A 1 5.17 -16.44 -2.42
CA ALA A 1 5.89 -15.57 -3.39
C ALA A 1 5.80 -14.10 -2.99
N GLN A 2 4.60 -13.54 -2.82
CA GLN A 2 4.38 -12.11 -2.52
C GLN A 2 5.13 -11.58 -1.28
N ARG A 3 5.12 -12.31 -0.16
CA ARG A 3 5.88 -11.94 1.06
C ARG A 3 7.39 -11.77 0.80
N LEU A 4 7.98 -12.58 -0.09
CA LEU A 4 9.40 -12.47 -0.44
C LEU A 4 9.67 -11.21 -1.28
N GLU A 5 8.77 -10.87 -2.21
CA GLU A 5 8.89 -9.66 -3.02
C GLU A 5 8.75 -8.39 -2.18
N ILE A 6 7.82 -8.38 -1.22
CA ILE A 6 7.68 -7.30 -0.24
C ILE A 6 8.97 -7.14 0.58
N ALA A 7 9.51 -8.25 1.10
CA ALA A 7 10.77 -8.23 1.84
C ALA A 7 11.93 -7.67 0.99
N ARG A 8 12.04 -8.09 -0.28
CA ARG A 8 13.03 -7.57 -1.23
C ARG A 8 12.86 -6.08 -1.51
N ALA A 9 11.61 -5.60 -1.58
CA ALA A 9 11.31 -4.20 -1.81
C ALA A 9 11.74 -3.34 -0.61
N LEU A 10 11.40 -3.78 0.61
CA LEU A 10 11.79 -3.10 1.85
C LEU A 10 13.31 -3.03 2.04
N LEU A 11 14.04 -4.11 1.70
CA LEU A 11 15.50 -4.16 1.82
C LEU A 11 16.24 -3.24 0.84
N ARG A 12 15.61 -2.81 -0.25
CA ARG A 12 16.26 -2.05 -1.32
C ARG A 12 16.20 -0.53 -1.16
N HIS A 13 15.54 -0.02 -0.11
CA HIS A 13 15.43 1.43 0.18
C HIS A 13 15.17 2.28 -1.07
N ARG A 14 14.18 1.91 -1.88
CA ARG A 14 13.89 2.63 -3.12
C ARG A 14 13.21 3.97 -2.79
N PRO A 15 13.52 5.05 -3.52
CA PRO A 15 12.86 6.35 -3.31
C PRO A 15 11.38 6.33 -3.66
N PHE A 16 10.96 5.40 -4.53
CA PHE A 16 9.57 5.16 -4.91
C PHE A 16 9.26 3.67 -4.77
N LEU A 17 8.14 3.36 -4.13
CA LEU A 17 7.60 2.02 -3.98
C LEU A 17 6.18 1.99 -4.52
N LEU A 18 5.95 1.16 -5.55
CA LEU A 18 4.62 0.87 -6.09
C LEU A 18 4.21 -0.50 -5.57
N ALA A 19 3.12 -0.54 -4.81
CA ALA A 19 2.57 -1.73 -4.20
C ALA A 19 1.22 -2.05 -4.86
N ASP A 20 1.21 -3.01 -5.77
CA ASP A 20 -0.02 -3.44 -6.46
C ASP A 20 -0.58 -4.68 -5.77
N GLU A 21 -1.75 -4.53 -5.13
CA GLU A 21 -2.42 -5.55 -4.33
C GLU A 21 -1.53 -6.24 -3.28
N ALA A 22 -0.53 -5.53 -2.73
CA ALA A 22 0.52 -6.14 -1.90
C ALA A 22 0.00 -6.83 -0.63
N THR A 23 -1.20 -6.47 -0.16
CA THR A 23 -1.83 -6.97 1.06
C THR A 23 -2.93 -8.01 0.82
N SER A 24 -3.31 -8.28 -0.43
CA SER A 24 -4.48 -9.12 -0.76
C SER A 24 -4.34 -10.59 -0.31
N ALA A 25 -3.12 -11.13 -0.30
CA ALA A 25 -2.84 -12.50 0.14
C ALA A 25 -2.31 -12.59 1.60
N LEU A 26 -2.42 -11.50 2.37
CA LEU A 26 -1.92 -11.44 3.75
C LEU A 26 -3.09 -11.49 4.74
N ASP A 27 -2.84 -12.05 5.91
CA ASP A 27 -3.78 -11.95 7.03
C ASP A 27 -3.82 -10.50 7.58
N GLU A 28 -4.90 -10.17 8.30
CA GLU A 28 -5.15 -8.82 8.82
C GLU A 28 -3.98 -8.31 9.69
N HIS A 29 -3.45 -9.17 10.55
CA HIS A 29 -2.35 -8.81 11.45
C HIS A 29 -1.08 -8.47 10.67
N LEU A 30 -0.73 -9.27 9.66
CA LEU A 30 0.43 -9.03 8.83
C LEU A 30 0.27 -7.79 7.95
N SER A 31 -0.94 -7.54 7.43
CA SER A 31 -1.26 -6.33 6.69
C SER A 31 -1.07 -5.07 7.53
N ASP A 32 -1.54 -5.07 8.78
CA ASP A 32 -1.36 -3.96 9.72
C ASP A 32 0.12 -3.69 10.02
N GLN A 33 0.89 -4.76 10.25
CA GLN A 33 2.34 -4.64 10.42
C GLN A 33 2.99 -4.05 9.17
N LEU A 34 2.57 -4.49 7.98
CA LEU A 34 3.10 -4.01 6.71
C LEU A 34 2.81 -2.54 6.48
N HIS A 35 1.56 -2.09 6.63
CA HIS A 35 1.23 -0.67 6.52
C HIS A 35 2.02 0.17 7.51
N THR A 36 2.17 -0.29 8.75
CA THR A 36 3.00 0.40 9.76
C THR A 36 4.43 0.61 9.29
N HIS A 37 5.03 -0.38 8.63
CA HIS A 37 6.42 -0.30 8.15
C HIS A 37 6.53 0.51 6.85
N LEU A 38 5.59 0.33 5.92
CA LEU A 38 5.58 1.01 4.63
C LEU A 38 5.38 2.52 4.79
N LEU A 39 4.43 2.94 5.62
CA LEU A 39 4.15 4.36 5.88
C LEU A 39 5.29 5.06 6.65
N LYS A 40 6.08 4.31 7.42
CA LYS A 40 7.28 4.83 8.11
C LYS A 40 8.54 4.75 7.26
N SER A 41 8.51 4.04 6.14
CA SER A 41 9.66 3.89 5.26
C SER A 41 9.97 5.23 4.59
N PRO A 42 11.24 5.62 4.49
CA PRO A 42 11.61 6.79 3.68
C PRO A 42 11.26 6.55 2.21
N GLY A 43 10.80 7.61 1.54
CA GLY A 43 10.43 7.60 0.12
C GLY A 43 8.94 7.84 -0.11
N THR A 44 8.50 7.61 -1.34
CA THR A 44 7.09 7.73 -1.76
C THR A 44 6.50 6.34 -1.96
N LEU A 45 5.40 6.06 -1.27
CA LEU A 45 4.59 4.87 -1.45
C LEU A 45 3.38 5.20 -2.33
N ILE A 46 3.16 4.39 -3.37
CA ILE A 46 1.93 4.36 -4.14
C ILE A 46 1.36 2.96 -3.97
N GLU A 47 0.16 2.86 -3.41
CA GLU A 47 -0.50 1.58 -3.19
C GLU A 47 -1.81 1.51 -3.97
N VAL A 48 -2.03 0.37 -4.62
CA VAL A 48 -3.27 0.02 -5.30
C VAL A 48 -3.90 -1.12 -4.53
N ALA A 49 -5.11 -0.91 -4.01
CA ALA A 49 -5.82 -1.89 -3.22
C ALA A 49 -7.32 -1.87 -3.54
N HIS A 50 -7.92 -3.06 -3.62
CA HIS A 50 -9.38 -3.22 -3.72
C HIS A 50 -10.10 -3.02 -2.38
N HIS A 51 -9.42 -3.36 -1.29
CA HIS A 51 -9.95 -3.20 0.06
C HIS A 51 -8.84 -2.66 0.97
N ILE A 52 -9.13 -1.53 1.60
CA ILE A 52 -8.25 -0.91 2.59
C ILE A 52 -9.13 -0.33 3.70
N SER A 53 -8.75 -0.55 4.95
CA SER A 53 -9.55 -0.09 6.09
C SER A 53 -9.58 1.44 6.14
N GLU A 54 -10.67 2.00 6.66
CA GLU A 54 -10.81 3.46 6.80
C GLU A 54 -9.70 4.05 7.70
N THR A 55 -9.24 3.27 8.68
CA THR A 55 -8.11 3.62 9.57
C THR A 55 -6.83 3.83 8.78
N TRP A 56 -6.53 2.94 7.82
CA TRP A 56 -5.33 3.04 7.00
C TRP A 56 -5.46 4.11 5.91
N GLN A 57 -6.63 4.24 5.27
CA GLN A 57 -6.87 5.30 4.27
C GLN A 57 -6.49 6.69 4.77
N LYS A 58 -6.81 7.01 6.04
CA LYS A 58 -6.53 8.31 6.65
C LYS A 58 -5.03 8.60 6.87
N GLN A 59 -4.17 7.60 6.73
CA GLN A 59 -2.73 7.73 6.91
C GLN A 59 -1.99 8.10 5.60
N TYR A 60 -2.66 8.02 4.45
CA TYR A 60 -2.06 8.40 3.17
C TYR A 60 -2.17 9.91 2.96
N ASP A 61 -1.13 10.49 2.35
CA ASP A 61 -1.13 11.91 1.99
C ASP A 61 -2.21 12.24 0.94
N GLN A 62 -2.53 11.29 0.07
CA GLN A 62 -3.57 11.39 -0.95
C GLN A 62 -4.26 10.04 -1.16
N VAL A 63 -5.58 10.09 -1.36
CA VAL A 63 -6.39 8.91 -1.68
C VAL A 63 -7.16 9.21 -2.97
N ILE A 64 -6.98 8.35 -3.98
CA ILE A 64 -7.63 8.48 -5.29
C ILE A 64 -8.64 7.35 -5.44
N ARG A 65 -9.91 7.72 -5.66
CA ARG A 65 -11.02 6.79 -5.93
C ARG A 65 -11.30 6.74 -7.43
N LEU A 66 -10.99 5.60 -8.05
CA LEU A 66 -11.07 5.45 -9.50
C LEU A 66 -12.52 5.38 -10.02
N ASP A 67 -13.45 4.92 -9.20
CA ASP A 67 -14.89 4.88 -9.47
C ASP A 67 -15.50 6.29 -9.57
N GLU A 68 -15.06 7.21 -8.71
CA GLU A 68 -15.49 8.61 -8.75
C GLU A 68 -14.91 9.35 -9.97
N LEU A 69 -13.71 8.98 -10.42
CA LEU A 69 -13.06 9.55 -11.61
C LEU A 69 -13.76 9.16 -12.91
N ALA A 70 -14.18 7.90 -13.04
CA ALA A 70 -14.89 7.43 -14.22
C ALA A 70 -16.27 8.09 -14.39
N SER A 71 -16.85 8.58 -13.30
CA SER A 71 -18.16 9.24 -13.27
C SER A 71 -18.11 10.72 -13.69
N GLN A 72 -16.92 11.30 -13.83
CA GLN A 72 -16.71 12.71 -14.18
C GLN A 72 -16.34 12.93 -15.67
N GLN A 73 -16.34 11.86 -16.48
CA GLN A 73 -16.13 11.94 -17.93
C GLN A 73 -17.42 11.73 -18.73
#